data_AF-A0A1Y4GI43-F1
#
_entry.id   AF-A0A1Y4GI43-F1
#
_cell.length_a   1.000
_cell.length_b   1.000
_cell.length_c   1.000
_cell.angle_alpha   90.00
_cell.angle_beta   90.00
_cell.angle_gamma   90.00
#
_symmetry.space_group_name_H-M   'P 1'
#
loop_
_entity.id
_entity.type
_entity.pdbx_description
1 polymer ?
#
loop_
_entity_poly.entity_id
_entity_poly.type
_entity_poly.pdbx_seq_one_letter_code
_entity_poly.pdbx_strand_id
1 'polypeptide(L)'
;MKIAMVFDGLGWGGIERVGIDYCKLMLELGHEVDVYNLNPSLNAMEVEISSLCNVNHIVFTQLMSPEVYSYGTKRWWWGKYAYPLCYICISIFDFIYRAFYRNSKVQYDIAIAFSGHFPDLTFITKDFIKSKKKLCWLHGALYKYIIMTQGYLNLYTKIKNLVVLVSDGEEEVFHYNKWLHLNITKLYNPTFIAQRIVHQQKVLELREKYGNFILMVARFSYPHKDHRTVIDAIKILNEQYQRDINVVFVGNGESEDTMKTYAQHQGIASKIVFAGAQRDVQDYYAASHMLVHASVAGEGLPTVMIEAMAYGKPVVATDSKVGPREILGNDEFGLLCKIKDPYDMAEKINKLLSSELLYKHYVMQGYLRINSFKPETIKTQLDKLLITTMDIA
;
A
#
# COMPACT_ATOMS: atom_id res chain seq x y z
N MET A 1 -21.09 -2.65 16.79
CA MET A 1 -21.37 -1.32 16.21
C MET A 1 -22.01 -1.51 14.85
N LYS A 2 -22.74 -0.52 14.37
CA LYS A 2 -23.19 -0.45 12.97
C LYS A 2 -22.25 0.46 12.18
N ILE A 3 -21.55 -0.08 11.19
CA ILE A 3 -20.44 0.57 10.48
C ILE A 3 -20.78 0.68 8.99
N ALA A 4 -20.54 1.84 8.39
CA ALA A 4 -20.59 2.02 6.95
C ALA A 4 -19.18 2.11 6.36
N MET A 5 -18.83 1.22 5.43
CA MET A 5 -17.59 1.31 4.66
C MET A 5 -17.87 1.83 3.26
N VAL A 6 -17.22 2.93 2.87
CA VAL A 6 -17.46 3.61 1.60
C VAL A 6 -16.23 3.49 0.70
N PHE A 7 -16.46 3.01 -0.51
CA PHE A 7 -15.46 2.83 -1.55
C PHE A 7 -15.81 3.66 -2.78
N ASP A 8 -14.82 4.26 -3.42
CA ASP A 8 -14.98 4.93 -4.72
C ASP A 8 -15.16 3.95 -5.91
N GLY A 9 -14.98 2.65 -5.65
CA GLY A 9 -15.22 1.53 -6.55
C GLY A 9 -14.85 0.20 -5.86
N LEU A 10 -15.37 -0.93 -6.33
CA LEU A 10 -15.00 -2.28 -5.88
C LEU A 10 -14.34 -3.08 -7.02
N GLY A 11 -13.34 -2.49 -7.67
CA GLY A 11 -12.57 -3.12 -8.76
C GLY A 11 -11.48 -4.08 -8.26
N TRP A 12 -10.65 -4.63 -9.17
CA TRP A 12 -9.52 -5.54 -8.83
C TRP A 12 -8.28 -4.83 -8.25
N GLY A 13 -8.47 -3.77 -7.46
CA GLY A 13 -7.38 -2.99 -6.88
C GLY A 13 -6.93 -3.49 -5.50
N GLY A 14 -5.72 -3.11 -5.11
CA GLY A 14 -5.13 -3.50 -3.83
C GLY A 14 -5.83 -2.85 -2.62
N ILE A 15 -6.34 -1.63 -2.78
CA ILE A 15 -7.09 -0.90 -1.75
C ILE A 15 -8.39 -1.63 -1.43
N GLU A 16 -9.15 -1.94 -2.47
CA GLU A 16 -10.44 -2.58 -2.38
C GLU A 16 -10.29 -4.00 -1.81
N ARG A 17 -9.19 -4.70 -2.12
CA ARG A 17 -8.89 -6.03 -1.57
C ARG A 17 -8.73 -5.97 -0.06
N VAL A 18 -7.86 -5.07 0.38
CA VAL A 18 -7.61 -4.83 1.80
C VAL A 18 -8.90 -4.38 2.49
N GLY A 19 -9.73 -3.57 1.85
CA GLY A 19 -11.01 -3.14 2.43
C GLY A 19 -12.00 -4.27 2.63
N ILE A 20 -12.05 -5.24 1.71
CA ILE A 20 -12.83 -6.47 1.88
C ILE A 20 -12.30 -7.29 3.05
N ASP A 21 -10.98 -7.39 3.22
CA ASP A 21 -10.39 -8.09 4.35
C ASP A 21 -10.75 -7.41 5.68
N TYR A 22 -10.70 -6.07 5.75
CA TYR A 22 -11.16 -5.33 6.93
C TYR A 22 -12.65 -5.50 7.19
N CYS A 23 -13.49 -5.53 6.15
CA CYS A 23 -14.92 -5.82 6.30
C CYS A 23 -15.13 -7.19 6.96
N LYS A 24 -14.45 -8.23 6.48
CA LYS A 24 -14.50 -9.58 7.08
C LYS A 24 -14.05 -9.56 8.54
N LEU A 25 -12.95 -8.88 8.86
CA LEU A 25 -12.48 -8.76 10.25
C LEU A 25 -13.48 -8.05 11.16
N MET A 26 -14.15 -6.99 10.69
CA MET A 26 -15.19 -6.29 11.46
C MET A 26 -16.42 -7.17 11.70
N LEU A 27 -16.84 -7.95 10.70
CA LEU A 27 -17.93 -8.93 10.82
C LEU A 27 -17.58 -10.02 11.84
N GLU A 28 -16.34 -10.53 11.82
CA GLU A 28 -15.86 -11.50 12.81
C GLU A 28 -15.78 -10.93 14.25
N LEU A 29 -15.62 -9.61 14.39
CA LEU A 29 -15.71 -8.90 15.68
C LEU A 29 -17.17 -8.69 16.12
N GLY A 30 -18.15 -9.17 15.35
CA GLY A 30 -19.58 -9.05 15.66
C GLY A 30 -20.16 -7.67 15.36
N HIS A 31 -19.54 -6.89 14.48
CA HIS A 31 -20.11 -5.62 14.00
C HIS A 31 -21.05 -5.86 12.81
N GLU A 32 -22.07 -5.01 12.70
CA GLU A 32 -22.91 -4.94 11.50
C GLU A 32 -22.23 -3.98 10.52
N VAL A 33 -21.88 -4.46 9.33
CA VAL A 33 -21.18 -3.66 8.30
C VAL A 33 -22.10 -3.51 7.10
N ASP A 34 -22.26 -2.28 6.62
CA ASP A 34 -22.88 -1.98 5.33
C ASP A 34 -21.80 -1.39 4.41
N VAL A 35 -21.67 -1.92 3.19
CA VAL A 35 -20.72 -1.43 2.18
C VAL A 35 -21.43 -0.51 1.20
N TYR A 36 -20.76 0.56 0.80
CA TYR A 36 -21.21 1.50 -0.22
C TYR A 36 -20.20 1.53 -1.38
N ASN A 37 -20.65 1.15 -2.57
CA ASN A 37 -19.89 1.25 -3.81
C ASN A 37 -20.34 2.50 -4.58
N LEU A 38 -19.48 3.52 -4.61
CA LEU A 38 -19.77 4.81 -5.27
C LEU A 38 -19.60 4.78 -6.80
N ASN A 39 -19.07 3.67 -7.33
CA ASN A 39 -18.96 3.43 -8.76
C ASN A 39 -19.44 2.00 -9.10
N PRO A 40 -20.75 1.81 -9.30
CA PRO A 40 -21.34 0.49 -9.55
C PRO A 40 -20.81 -0.25 -10.78
N SER A 41 -20.16 0.46 -11.71
CA SER A 41 -19.48 -0.17 -12.87
C SER A 41 -18.21 -0.93 -12.47
N LEU A 42 -17.61 -0.59 -11.33
CA LEU A 42 -16.47 -1.30 -10.74
C LEU A 42 -16.99 -2.18 -9.60
N ASN A 43 -17.38 -3.41 -9.89
CA ASN A 43 -18.01 -4.34 -8.93
C ASN A 43 -17.33 -5.71 -8.87
N ALA A 44 -16.13 -5.83 -9.44
CA ALA A 44 -15.46 -7.11 -9.62
C ALA A 44 -15.25 -7.91 -8.33
N MET A 45 -15.08 -7.23 -7.19
CA MET A 45 -14.85 -7.88 -5.90
C MET A 45 -16.10 -7.95 -5.01
N GLU A 46 -17.24 -7.48 -5.48
CA GLU A 46 -18.50 -7.47 -4.73
C GLU A 46 -18.97 -8.88 -4.37
N VAL A 47 -18.75 -9.85 -5.26
CA VAL A 47 -19.11 -11.26 -5.06
C VAL A 47 -18.51 -11.85 -3.78
N GLU A 48 -17.38 -11.33 -3.32
CA GLU A 48 -16.72 -11.82 -2.11
C GLU A 48 -17.32 -11.31 -0.81
N ILE A 49 -18.15 -10.27 -0.85
CA ILE A 49 -18.71 -9.63 0.35
C ILE A 49 -20.24 -9.57 0.33
N SER A 50 -20.88 -9.68 -0.82
CA SER A 50 -22.34 -9.57 -0.97
C SER A 50 -23.13 -10.64 -0.22
N SER A 51 -22.52 -11.79 0.07
CA SER A 51 -23.11 -12.83 0.91
C SER A 51 -22.96 -12.57 2.41
N LEU A 52 -22.07 -11.66 2.81
CA LEU A 52 -21.68 -11.40 4.19
C LEU A 52 -22.28 -10.10 4.75
N CYS A 53 -22.51 -9.11 3.89
CA CYS A 53 -23.06 -7.81 4.26
C CYS A 53 -23.89 -7.19 3.12
N ASN A 54 -24.69 -6.18 3.46
CA ASN A 54 -25.41 -5.41 2.46
C ASN A 54 -24.46 -4.50 1.66
N VAL A 55 -24.59 -4.52 0.33
CA VAL A 55 -23.83 -3.67 -0.58
C VAL A 55 -24.78 -2.70 -1.26
N ASN A 56 -24.55 -1.41 -1.04
CA ASN A 56 -25.35 -0.32 -1.56
C ASN A 56 -24.64 0.35 -2.74
N HIS A 57 -25.34 0.47 -3.87
CA HIS A 57 -24.81 1.09 -5.08
C HIS A 57 -25.31 2.52 -5.21
N ILE A 58 -24.40 3.48 -5.26
CA ILE A 58 -24.70 4.89 -5.45
C ILE A 58 -23.73 5.42 -6.49
N VAL A 59 -24.16 6.25 -7.42
CA VAL A 59 -23.23 6.87 -8.38
C VAL A 59 -22.74 8.18 -7.79
N PHE A 60 -21.51 8.20 -7.27
CA PHE A 60 -20.87 9.41 -6.78
C PHE A 60 -19.43 9.50 -7.28
N THR A 61 -19.20 10.36 -8.26
CA THR A 61 -17.91 10.45 -8.96
C THR A 61 -17.03 11.54 -8.39
N GLN A 62 -15.75 11.53 -8.79
CA GLN A 62 -14.80 12.58 -8.41
C GLN A 62 -15.25 13.99 -8.85
N LEU A 63 -15.96 14.11 -9.98
CA LEU A 63 -16.48 15.41 -10.44
C LEU A 63 -17.57 15.97 -9.53
N MET A 64 -18.21 15.12 -8.74
CA MET A 64 -19.19 15.52 -7.72
C MET A 64 -18.52 15.94 -6.41
N SER A 65 -17.18 15.99 -6.36
CA SER A 65 -16.44 16.41 -5.16
C SER A 65 -15.96 17.87 -5.33
N PRO A 66 -16.54 18.85 -4.61
CA PRO A 66 -16.13 20.25 -4.70
C PRO A 66 -14.63 20.46 -4.49
N GLU A 67 -14.04 19.67 -3.61
CA GLU A 67 -12.63 19.76 -3.23
C GLU A 67 -11.66 19.40 -4.37
N VAL A 68 -12.07 18.60 -5.35
CA VAL A 68 -11.22 18.23 -6.51
C VAL A 68 -10.84 19.45 -7.33
N TYR A 69 -11.74 20.41 -7.49
CA TYR A 69 -11.50 21.60 -8.32
C TYR A 69 -10.38 22.49 -7.77
N SER A 70 -9.92 22.26 -6.54
CA SER A 70 -8.74 22.93 -5.98
C SER A 70 -7.45 22.63 -6.76
N TYR A 71 -7.37 21.54 -7.54
CA TYR A 71 -6.26 21.30 -8.47
C TYR A 71 -6.03 22.47 -9.42
N GLY A 72 -7.11 23.14 -9.85
CA GLY A 72 -7.02 24.28 -10.74
C GLY A 72 -6.20 25.44 -10.17
N THR A 73 -6.16 25.59 -8.84
CA THR A 73 -5.39 26.64 -8.15
C THR A 73 -3.87 26.48 -8.34
N LYS A 74 -3.40 25.26 -8.58
CA LYS A 74 -1.98 24.97 -8.86
C LYS A 74 -1.66 24.97 -10.35
N ARG A 75 -2.65 24.68 -11.19
CA ARG A 75 -2.47 24.52 -12.64
C ARG A 75 -2.62 25.82 -13.42
N TRP A 76 -3.49 26.72 -12.98
CA TRP A 76 -3.83 27.94 -13.72
C TRP A 76 -3.83 29.17 -12.81
N TRP A 77 -3.32 30.30 -13.32
CA TRP A 77 -3.26 31.57 -12.57
C TRP A 77 -4.65 32.08 -12.14
N TRP A 78 -5.68 31.83 -12.95
CA TRP A 78 -7.07 32.17 -12.65
C TRP A 78 -7.78 31.13 -11.76
N GLY A 79 -7.13 29.99 -11.49
CA GLY A 79 -7.72 28.88 -10.72
C GLY A 79 -8.15 29.28 -9.31
N LYS A 80 -7.45 30.24 -8.68
CA LYS A 80 -7.83 30.80 -7.37
C LYS A 80 -9.17 31.54 -7.37
N TYR A 81 -9.62 32.04 -8.52
CA TYR A 81 -10.90 32.72 -8.69
C TYR A 81 -12.00 31.75 -9.14
N ALA A 82 -11.67 30.78 -10.00
CA ALA A 82 -12.63 29.77 -10.45
C ALA A 82 -12.96 28.74 -9.37
N TYR A 83 -11.98 28.34 -8.55
CA TYR A 83 -12.18 27.31 -7.54
C TYR A 83 -13.33 27.62 -6.55
N PRO A 84 -13.43 28.83 -5.94
CA PRO A 84 -14.57 29.16 -5.09
C PRO A 84 -15.94 29.03 -5.78
N LEU A 85 -16.04 29.45 -7.05
CA LEU A 85 -17.28 29.34 -7.83
C LEU A 85 -17.64 27.87 -8.07
N CYS A 86 -16.68 27.06 -8.55
CA CYS A 86 -16.87 25.62 -8.70
C CYS A 86 -17.27 24.97 -7.37
N TYR A 87 -16.60 25.34 -6.27
CA TYR A 87 -16.88 24.78 -4.95
C TYR A 87 -18.33 25.04 -4.52
N ILE A 88 -18.82 26.26 -4.72
CA ILE A 88 -20.20 26.65 -4.40
C ILE A 88 -21.19 25.89 -5.29
N CYS A 89 -21.00 25.91 -6.61
CA CYS A 89 -21.90 25.26 -7.56
C CYS A 89 -22.03 23.76 -7.28
N ILE A 90 -20.90 23.07 -7.11
CA ILE A 90 -20.90 21.63 -6.83
C ILE A 90 -21.43 21.35 -5.41
N SER A 91 -21.17 22.20 -4.42
CA SER A 91 -21.75 22.03 -3.08
C SER A 91 -23.28 22.18 -3.05
N ILE A 92 -23.86 23.05 -3.90
CA ILE A 92 -25.31 23.18 -4.06
C ILE A 92 -25.86 21.91 -4.73
N PHE A 93 -25.20 21.44 -5.79
CA PHE A 93 -25.55 20.19 -6.44
C PHE A 93 -25.53 19.01 -5.44
N ASP A 94 -24.47 18.87 -4.64
CA ASP A 94 -24.36 17.82 -3.61
C ASP A 94 -25.47 17.90 -2.59
N PHE A 95 -25.84 19.11 -2.15
CA PHE A 95 -26.92 19.31 -1.19
C PHE A 95 -28.25 18.76 -1.72
N ILE A 96 -28.56 19.06 -2.99
CA ILE A 96 -29.76 18.58 -3.68
C ILE A 96 -29.66 17.07 -3.90
N TYR A 97 -28.54 16.58 -4.44
CA TYR A 97 -28.29 15.17 -4.71
C TYR A 97 -28.45 14.33 -3.43
N ARG A 98 -27.86 14.78 -2.31
CA ARG A 98 -28.01 14.15 -1.00
C ARG A 98 -29.44 14.00 -0.55
N ALA A 99 -30.32 14.97 -0.82
CA ALA A 99 -31.72 14.88 -0.43
C ALA A 99 -32.45 13.68 -1.07
N PHE A 100 -32.02 13.27 -2.26
CA PHE A 100 -32.61 12.11 -2.96
C PHE A 100 -32.02 10.77 -2.52
N TYR A 101 -30.72 10.72 -2.21
CA TYR A 101 -30.01 9.46 -1.98
C TYR A 101 -29.70 9.17 -0.50
N ARG A 102 -29.86 10.14 0.40
CA ARG A 102 -29.62 9.92 1.83
C ARG A 102 -30.71 9.04 2.41
N ASN A 103 -30.33 7.86 2.89
CA ASN A 103 -31.21 7.03 3.70
C ASN A 103 -31.32 7.61 5.11
N SER A 104 -32.29 8.50 5.33
CA SER A 104 -32.50 9.19 6.62
C SER A 104 -32.92 8.27 7.77
N LYS A 105 -33.32 7.02 7.49
CA LYS A 105 -33.79 6.07 8.50
C LYS A 105 -32.65 5.31 9.19
N VAL A 106 -31.45 5.31 8.62
CA VAL A 106 -30.30 4.57 9.15
C VAL A 106 -29.27 5.55 9.69
N GLN A 107 -28.85 5.31 10.94
CA GLN A 107 -27.74 6.03 11.57
C GLN A 107 -26.66 5.03 11.96
N TYR A 108 -25.45 5.27 11.47
CA TYR A 108 -24.27 4.47 11.76
C TYR A 108 -23.53 5.01 12.98
N ASP A 109 -22.81 4.13 13.68
CA ASP A 109 -21.86 4.54 14.70
C ASP A 109 -20.64 5.19 14.03
N ILE A 110 -20.06 4.51 13.04
CA ILE A 110 -18.88 4.96 12.30
C ILE A 110 -19.15 4.89 10.79
N ALA A 111 -18.77 5.95 10.05
CA ALA A 111 -18.60 5.89 8.60
C ALA A 111 -17.12 5.99 8.23
N ILE A 112 -16.65 5.08 7.38
CA ILE A 112 -15.26 4.91 7.00
C ILE A 112 -15.10 5.21 5.50
N ALA A 113 -14.33 6.24 5.17
CA ALA A 113 -13.86 6.52 3.81
C ALA A 113 -12.64 5.63 3.57
N PHE A 114 -12.83 4.48 2.93
CA PHE A 114 -11.80 3.45 2.84
C PHE A 114 -10.83 3.70 1.68
N SER A 115 -11.31 4.21 0.55
CA SER A 115 -10.42 4.52 -0.57
C SER A 115 -9.48 5.69 -0.25
N GLY A 116 -9.92 6.62 0.62
CA GLY A 116 -9.16 7.80 1.00
C GLY A 116 -9.05 8.80 -0.16
N HIS A 117 -9.97 8.75 -1.10
CA HIS A 117 -10.01 9.58 -2.29
C HIS A 117 -11.11 10.64 -2.17
N PHE A 118 -11.18 11.55 -3.13
CA PHE A 118 -12.21 12.59 -3.10
C PHE A 118 -13.66 12.07 -3.03
N PRO A 119 -14.08 11.05 -3.80
CA PRO A 119 -15.47 10.61 -3.79
C PRO A 119 -15.95 10.15 -2.42
N ASP A 120 -15.26 9.20 -1.79
CA ASP A 120 -15.65 8.62 -0.49
C ASP A 120 -15.47 9.60 0.67
N LEU A 121 -14.39 10.40 0.66
CA LEU A 121 -14.19 11.47 1.64
C LEU A 121 -15.30 12.53 1.54
N THR A 122 -15.61 13.02 0.34
CA THR A 122 -16.67 14.02 0.15
C THR A 122 -18.03 13.43 0.54
N PHE A 123 -18.32 12.19 0.14
CA PHE A 123 -19.57 11.51 0.47
C PHE A 123 -19.83 11.45 1.97
N ILE A 124 -18.82 11.07 2.76
CA ILE A 124 -18.92 10.99 4.22
C ILE A 124 -18.89 12.37 4.88
N THR A 125 -18.01 13.29 4.43
CA THR A 125 -17.95 14.65 5.01
C THR A 125 -19.21 15.45 4.79
N LYS A 126 -19.93 15.22 3.68
CA LYS A 126 -21.20 15.86 3.34
C LYS A 126 -22.42 15.14 3.91
N ASP A 127 -22.25 14.13 4.76
CA ASP A 127 -23.35 13.42 5.45
C ASP A 127 -24.36 12.75 4.51
N PHE A 128 -23.91 12.25 3.35
CA PHE A 128 -24.73 11.32 2.56
C PHE A 128 -25.07 10.05 3.34
N ILE A 129 -24.19 9.68 4.27
CA ILE A 129 -24.44 8.69 5.32
C ILE A 129 -24.44 9.42 6.67
N LYS A 130 -25.49 9.20 7.47
CA LYS A 130 -25.55 9.72 8.84
C LYS A 130 -24.71 8.84 9.75
N SER A 131 -23.66 9.39 10.37
CA SER A 131 -22.79 8.68 11.31
C SER A 131 -22.48 9.53 12.54
N LYS A 132 -22.20 8.88 13.68
CA LYS A 132 -21.75 9.58 14.90
C LYS A 132 -20.29 10.02 14.78
N LYS A 133 -19.44 9.14 14.24
CA LYS A 133 -18.01 9.40 14.00
C LYS A 133 -17.64 9.09 12.55
N LYS A 134 -16.62 9.78 12.06
CA LYS A 134 -16.08 9.60 10.71
C LYS A 134 -14.61 9.24 10.79
N LEU A 135 -14.20 8.30 9.96
CA LEU A 135 -12.85 7.77 9.86
C LEU A 135 -12.43 7.78 8.39
N CYS A 136 -11.16 8.01 8.12
CA CYS A 136 -10.59 7.87 6.78
C CYS A 136 -9.39 6.93 6.83
N TRP A 137 -9.32 6.01 5.87
CA TRP A 137 -8.16 5.18 5.64
C TRP A 137 -7.25 5.81 4.58
N LEU A 138 -5.96 5.90 4.86
CA LEU A 138 -4.95 6.41 3.94
C LEU A 138 -4.03 5.28 3.50
N HIS A 139 -4.09 4.93 2.22
CA HIS A 139 -3.27 3.89 1.61
C HIS A 139 -1.90 4.40 1.12
N GLY A 140 -1.74 5.73 1.04
CA GLY A 140 -0.46 6.41 0.82
C GLY A 140 -0.05 7.26 2.03
N ALA A 141 1.11 7.92 1.92
CA ALA A 141 1.56 8.85 2.96
C ALA A 141 0.68 10.11 3.00
N LEU A 142 0.34 10.58 4.20
CA LEU A 142 -0.49 11.77 4.41
C LEU A 142 0.02 13.01 3.64
N TYR A 143 1.34 13.24 3.67
CA TYR A 143 1.94 14.39 2.98
C TYR A 143 1.72 14.37 1.47
N LYS A 144 1.66 13.19 0.83
CA LYS A 144 1.43 13.09 -0.62
C LYS A 144 0.06 13.67 -0.99
N TYR A 145 -0.98 13.38 -0.21
CA TYR A 145 -2.33 13.90 -0.46
C TYR A 145 -2.41 15.42 -0.26
N ILE A 146 -1.77 15.95 0.79
CA ILE A 146 -1.76 17.39 1.08
C ILE A 146 -0.97 18.18 0.02
N ILE A 147 0.21 17.66 -0.37
CA ILE A 147 1.02 18.27 -1.44
C ILE A 147 0.31 18.19 -2.78
N MET A 148 -0.54 17.19 -3.01
CA MET A 148 -1.28 17.07 -4.25
C MET A 148 -2.27 18.22 -4.40
N THR A 149 -3.12 18.48 -3.41
CA THR A 149 -4.00 19.66 -3.42
C THR A 149 -4.57 20.04 -2.05
N GLN A 150 -4.86 21.33 -1.86
CA GLN A 150 -5.46 21.89 -0.63
C GLN A 150 -6.84 21.31 -0.33
N GLY A 151 -7.54 20.76 -1.33
CA GLY A 151 -8.86 20.14 -1.16
C GLY A 151 -8.90 19.04 -0.09
N TYR A 152 -7.82 18.25 0.06
CA TYR A 152 -7.74 17.24 1.12
C TYR A 152 -7.75 17.86 2.52
N LEU A 153 -7.08 19.00 2.71
CA LEU A 153 -7.08 19.70 3.99
C LEU A 153 -8.50 20.15 4.38
N ASN A 154 -9.32 20.58 3.42
CA ASN A 154 -10.73 20.90 3.68
C ASN A 154 -11.52 19.67 4.15
N LEU A 155 -11.26 18.48 3.61
CA LEU A 155 -11.91 17.24 4.03
C LEU A 155 -11.45 16.80 5.42
N TYR A 156 -10.15 16.92 5.71
CA TYR A 156 -9.55 16.60 7.01
C TYR A 156 -9.89 17.62 8.12
N THR A 157 -10.57 18.73 7.79
CA THR A 157 -11.25 19.54 8.82
C THR A 157 -12.51 18.87 9.38
N LYS A 158 -13.13 17.97 8.61
CA LYS A 158 -14.42 17.34 8.91
C LYS A 158 -14.29 15.86 9.26
N ILE A 159 -13.23 15.19 8.81
CA ILE A 159 -12.85 13.84 9.23
C ILE A 159 -11.56 13.97 10.04
N LYS A 160 -11.67 13.83 11.37
CA LYS A 160 -10.55 14.02 12.29
C LYS A 160 -9.78 12.74 12.60
N ASN A 161 -10.41 11.58 12.44
CA ASN A 161 -9.77 10.30 12.71
C ASN A 161 -9.21 9.74 11.39
N LEU A 162 -7.89 9.61 11.30
CA LEU A 162 -7.21 9.05 10.15
C LEU A 162 -6.49 7.76 10.53
N VAL A 163 -6.64 6.74 9.69
CA VAL A 163 -5.87 5.51 9.76
C VAL A 163 -4.79 5.55 8.69
N VAL A 164 -3.55 5.30 9.08
CA VAL A 164 -2.38 5.34 8.21
C VAL A 164 -1.68 3.98 8.21
N LEU A 165 -1.06 3.62 7.09
CA LEU A 165 -0.27 2.39 6.99
C LEU A 165 1.18 2.59 7.45
N VAL A 166 1.67 3.82 7.39
CA VAL A 166 3.06 4.20 7.70
C VAL A 166 3.07 5.58 8.34
N SER A 167 3.99 5.79 9.29
CA SER A 167 4.09 7.07 10.02
C SER A 167 5.01 8.10 9.35
N ASP A 168 5.63 7.77 8.22
CA ASP A 168 6.65 8.62 7.59
C ASP A 168 6.03 9.86 6.93
N GLY A 169 6.60 11.03 7.22
CA GLY A 169 6.15 12.33 6.71
C GLY A 169 5.02 13.00 7.49
N GLU A 170 4.55 12.41 8.59
CA GLU A 170 3.47 12.98 9.42
C GLU A 170 3.93 14.20 10.21
N GLU A 171 5.12 14.16 10.79
CA GLU A 171 5.66 15.26 11.60
C GLU A 171 5.78 16.54 10.76
N GLU A 172 6.28 16.44 9.53
CA GLU A 172 6.39 17.57 8.61
C GLU A 172 5.00 18.12 8.26
N VAL A 173 4.02 17.25 8.01
CA VAL A 173 2.65 17.67 7.76
C VAL A 173 2.10 18.50 8.92
N PHE A 174 2.23 18.01 10.15
CA PHE A 174 1.73 18.72 11.32
C PHE A 174 2.52 19.97 11.67
N HIS A 175 3.82 19.98 11.38
CA HIS A 175 4.64 21.17 11.55
C HIS A 175 4.09 22.36 10.74
N TYR A 176 3.67 22.11 9.49
CA TYR A 176 3.10 23.13 8.61
C TYR A 176 1.57 23.31 8.75
N ASN A 177 0.87 22.33 9.33
CA ASN A 177 -0.59 22.33 9.46
C ASN A 177 -1.03 22.14 10.92
N LYS A 178 -0.43 22.88 11.87
CA LYS A 178 -0.73 22.76 13.32
C LYS A 178 -2.20 22.93 13.70
N TRP A 179 -2.96 23.62 12.85
CA TRP A 179 -4.41 23.83 12.98
C TRP A 179 -5.23 22.57 12.62
N LEU A 180 -4.60 21.60 11.95
CA LEU A 180 -5.18 20.32 11.59
C LEU A 180 -5.09 19.39 12.81
N HIS A 181 -5.99 19.58 13.78
CA HIS A 181 -6.13 18.68 14.93
C HIS A 181 -6.66 17.32 14.46
N LEU A 182 -5.76 16.38 14.13
CA LEU A 182 -6.10 15.03 13.67
C LEU A 182 -5.70 14.00 14.71
N ASN A 183 -6.54 12.97 14.83
CA ASN A 183 -6.23 11.75 15.55
C ASN A 183 -5.73 10.73 14.53
N ILE A 184 -4.41 10.55 14.47
CA ILE A 184 -3.80 9.56 13.58
C ILE A 184 -3.55 8.26 14.34
N THR A 185 -4.05 7.16 13.79
CA THR A 185 -3.76 5.82 14.29
C THR A 185 -3.10 5.01 13.19
N LYS A 186 -1.94 4.42 13.47
CA LYS A 186 -1.29 3.50 12.54
C LYS A 186 -1.91 2.10 12.66
N LEU A 187 -2.29 1.52 11.52
CA LEU A 187 -2.78 0.14 11.43
C LEU A 187 -2.36 -0.45 10.09
N TYR A 188 -1.53 -1.50 10.10
CA TYR A 188 -1.06 -2.14 8.88
C TYR A 188 -2.13 -3.01 8.23
N ASN A 189 -2.00 -3.27 6.93
CA ASN A 189 -2.90 -4.19 6.24
C ASN A 189 -2.68 -5.64 6.71
N PRO A 190 -3.76 -6.42 6.91
CA PRO A 190 -3.63 -7.83 7.22
C PRO A 190 -3.00 -8.58 6.04
N THR A 191 -2.03 -9.43 6.31
CA THR A 191 -1.34 -10.21 5.26
C THR A 191 -1.61 -11.70 5.43
N PHE A 192 -2.39 -12.26 4.51
CA PHE A 192 -2.81 -13.67 4.52
C PHE A 192 -1.78 -14.58 3.84
N ILE A 193 -0.64 -14.79 4.49
CA ILE A 193 0.46 -15.59 3.92
C ILE A 193 0.30 -17.08 4.24
N ALA A 194 -0.20 -17.43 5.43
CA ALA A 194 -0.30 -18.81 5.92
C ALA A 194 -1.17 -19.73 5.02
N GLN A 195 -2.00 -19.15 4.16
CA GLN A 195 -2.91 -19.87 3.26
C GLN A 195 -2.26 -20.24 1.91
N ARG A 196 -1.05 -19.74 1.61
CA ARG A 196 -0.38 -19.98 0.33
C ARG A 196 0.39 -21.31 0.37
N ILE A 197 0.12 -22.16 -0.61
CA ILE A 197 0.73 -23.49 -0.74
C ILE A 197 2.04 -23.37 -1.51
N VAL A 198 3.14 -23.85 -0.91
CA VAL A 198 4.44 -24.01 -1.56
C VAL A 198 4.52 -25.37 -2.23
N HIS A 199 4.75 -25.39 -3.53
CA HIS A 199 4.91 -26.61 -4.31
C HIS A 199 6.39 -27.01 -4.31
N GLN A 200 6.75 -27.99 -3.49
CA GLN A 200 8.15 -28.42 -3.33
C GLN A 200 8.82 -28.82 -4.65
N GLN A 201 8.08 -29.49 -5.54
CA GLN A 201 8.59 -29.83 -6.88
C GLN A 201 8.98 -28.58 -7.66
N LYS A 202 8.16 -27.52 -7.59
CA LYS A 202 8.44 -26.27 -8.28
C LYS A 202 9.64 -25.54 -7.71
N VAL A 203 9.81 -25.58 -6.38
CA VAL A 203 10.98 -25.02 -5.69
C VAL A 203 12.27 -25.70 -6.17
N LEU A 204 12.27 -27.03 -6.31
CA LEU A 204 13.41 -27.78 -6.83
C LEU A 204 13.71 -27.42 -8.30
N GLU A 205 12.68 -27.40 -9.15
CA GLU A 205 12.81 -26.96 -10.55
C GLU A 205 13.41 -25.55 -10.67
N LEU A 206 12.97 -24.60 -9.83
CA LEU A 206 13.49 -23.23 -9.84
C LEU A 206 14.97 -23.19 -9.43
N ARG A 207 15.37 -23.98 -8.43
CA ARG A 207 16.78 -24.09 -7.99
C ARG A 207 17.66 -24.76 -9.03
N GLU A 208 17.19 -25.81 -9.71
CA GLU A 208 17.93 -26.43 -10.81
C GLU A 208 18.05 -25.47 -12.00
N LYS A 209 16.97 -24.77 -12.33
CA LYS A 209 16.92 -23.87 -13.49
C LYS A 209 17.73 -22.60 -13.31
N TYR A 210 17.70 -22.00 -12.11
CA TYR A 210 18.28 -20.68 -11.85
C TYR A 210 19.48 -20.71 -10.89
N GLY A 211 19.84 -21.87 -10.36
CA GLY A 211 20.91 -22.02 -9.38
C GLY A 211 20.63 -21.25 -8.09
N ASN A 212 21.68 -20.70 -7.49
CA ASN A 212 21.55 -19.77 -6.38
C ASN A 212 21.13 -18.40 -6.91
N PHE A 213 20.02 -17.86 -6.41
CA PHE A 213 19.54 -16.56 -6.86
C PHE A 213 18.97 -15.67 -5.77
N ILE A 214 19.11 -14.37 -6.03
CA ILE A 214 18.41 -13.28 -5.34
C ILE A 214 17.11 -13.01 -6.09
N LEU A 215 16.02 -12.76 -5.36
CA LEU A 215 14.72 -12.47 -5.96
C LEU A 215 14.42 -10.98 -5.89
N MET A 216 13.80 -10.45 -6.94
CA MET A 216 13.05 -9.19 -6.87
C MET A 216 11.69 -9.39 -7.55
N VAL A 217 10.63 -9.10 -6.80
CA VAL A 217 9.24 -9.15 -7.29
C VAL A 217 8.75 -7.73 -7.45
N ALA A 218 8.57 -7.28 -8.70
CA ALA A 218 8.14 -5.92 -9.00
C ALA A 218 7.64 -5.78 -10.45
N ARG A 219 6.73 -4.84 -10.67
CA ARG A 219 6.40 -4.36 -12.02
C ARG A 219 7.65 -3.72 -12.65
N PHE A 220 7.89 -3.97 -13.93
CA PHE A 220 8.91 -3.25 -14.71
C PHE A 220 8.42 -1.84 -15.08
N SER A 221 8.54 -0.93 -14.11
CA SER A 221 8.17 0.48 -14.25
C SER A 221 9.32 1.39 -13.81
N TYR A 222 10.36 1.50 -14.65
CA TYR A 222 11.48 2.41 -14.41
C TYR A 222 11.06 3.89 -14.60
N PRO A 223 11.50 4.83 -13.74
CA PRO A 223 12.48 4.66 -12.66
C PRO A 223 11.89 4.24 -11.31
N HIS A 224 10.56 4.09 -11.18
CA HIS A 224 9.91 3.82 -9.89
C HIS A 224 10.37 2.51 -9.24
N LYS A 225 10.46 1.44 -10.04
CA LYS A 225 10.98 0.12 -9.65
C LYS A 225 12.34 -0.05 -10.29
N ASP A 226 13.40 0.31 -9.57
CA ASP A 226 14.74 0.51 -10.11
C ASP A 226 15.53 -0.80 -10.26
N HIS A 227 15.13 -1.59 -11.26
CA HIS A 227 15.84 -2.80 -11.65
C HIS A 227 17.28 -2.52 -12.10
N ARG A 228 17.60 -1.29 -12.55
CA ARG A 228 18.97 -0.93 -12.96
C ARG A 228 19.92 -0.99 -11.78
N THR A 229 19.54 -0.40 -10.65
CA THR A 229 20.35 -0.47 -9.40
C THR A 229 20.62 -1.92 -9.00
N VAL A 230 19.65 -2.83 -9.17
CA VAL A 230 19.86 -4.25 -8.87
C VAL A 230 20.81 -4.90 -9.88
N ILE A 231 20.65 -4.65 -11.18
CA ILE A 231 21.55 -5.16 -12.23
C ILE A 231 23.00 -4.74 -11.96
N ASP A 232 23.21 -3.46 -11.64
CA ASP A 232 24.54 -2.93 -11.33
C ASP A 232 25.10 -3.52 -10.02
N ALA A 233 24.24 -3.73 -9.00
CA ALA A 233 24.65 -4.38 -7.76
C ALA A 233 25.11 -5.84 -7.99
N ILE A 234 24.43 -6.59 -8.87
CA ILE A 234 24.87 -7.96 -9.24
C ILE A 234 26.22 -7.94 -9.94
N LYS A 235 26.46 -6.97 -10.84
CA LYS A 235 27.77 -6.79 -11.47
C LYS A 235 28.87 -6.53 -10.42
N ILE A 236 28.62 -5.62 -9.48
CA ILE A 236 29.56 -5.31 -8.39
C ILE A 236 29.84 -6.55 -7.51
N LEU A 237 28.79 -7.32 -7.18
CA LEU A 237 28.92 -8.58 -6.44
C LEU A 237 29.82 -9.59 -7.15
N ASN A 238 29.67 -9.70 -8.48
CA ASN A 238 30.49 -10.59 -9.29
C ASN A 238 31.95 -10.12 -9.39
N GLU A 239 32.16 -8.86 -9.75
CA GLU A 239 33.49 -8.32 -10.05
C GLU A 239 34.33 -8.03 -8.80
N GLN A 240 33.72 -7.48 -7.74
CA GLN A 240 34.44 -7.02 -6.55
C GLN A 240 34.42 -8.03 -5.41
N TYR A 241 33.26 -8.67 -5.17
CA TYR A 241 33.08 -9.60 -4.06
C TYR A 241 33.22 -11.08 -4.48
N GLN A 242 33.48 -11.34 -5.77
CA GLN A 242 33.66 -12.69 -6.33
C GLN A 242 32.46 -13.61 -6.02
N ARG A 243 31.26 -13.05 -5.99
CA ARG A 243 30.01 -13.79 -5.76
C ARG A 243 29.45 -14.25 -7.10
N ASP A 244 29.32 -15.56 -7.25
CA ASP A 244 28.59 -16.16 -8.37
C ASP A 244 27.11 -16.35 -7.97
N ILE A 245 26.29 -15.34 -8.29
CA ILE A 245 24.86 -15.36 -7.96
C ILE A 245 24.03 -14.75 -9.09
N ASN A 246 22.88 -15.37 -9.35
CA ASN A 246 21.92 -14.86 -10.31
C ASN A 246 20.92 -13.93 -9.62
N VAL A 247 20.27 -13.05 -10.38
CA VAL A 247 19.04 -12.39 -9.95
C VAL A 247 17.88 -12.84 -10.81
N VAL A 248 16.76 -13.14 -10.17
CA VAL A 248 15.50 -13.47 -10.83
C VAL A 248 14.53 -12.33 -10.61
N PHE A 249 14.13 -11.68 -11.69
CA PHE A 249 13.07 -10.68 -11.71
C PHE A 249 11.74 -11.32 -12.05
N VAL A 250 10.77 -11.18 -11.14
CA VAL A 250 9.40 -11.64 -11.32
C VAL A 250 8.47 -10.43 -11.44
N GLY A 251 7.74 -10.38 -12.54
CA GLY A 251 6.87 -9.28 -12.93
C GLY A 251 6.95 -9.00 -14.43
N ASN A 252 6.10 -8.10 -14.90
CA ASN A 252 6.10 -7.58 -16.26
C ASN A 252 5.96 -6.05 -16.22
N GLY A 253 6.12 -5.39 -17.36
CA GLY A 253 5.88 -3.95 -17.46
C GLY A 253 6.62 -3.30 -18.61
N GLU A 254 6.32 -2.03 -18.83
CA GLU A 254 6.78 -1.24 -19.96
C GLU A 254 8.31 -1.13 -20.07
N SER A 255 9.05 -1.29 -18.96
CA SER A 255 10.51 -1.17 -18.98
C SER A 255 11.25 -2.50 -19.09
N GLU A 256 10.58 -3.63 -19.27
CA GLU A 256 11.23 -4.96 -19.26
C GLU A 256 12.29 -5.09 -20.35
N ASP A 257 11.95 -4.78 -21.62
CA ASP A 257 12.90 -4.87 -22.73
C ASP A 257 14.05 -3.88 -22.60
N THR A 258 13.77 -2.69 -22.02
CA THR A 258 14.82 -1.72 -21.71
C THR A 258 15.81 -2.29 -20.67
N MET A 259 15.33 -3.05 -19.69
CA MET A 259 16.20 -3.69 -18.69
C MET A 259 17.00 -4.86 -19.27
N LYS A 260 16.42 -5.64 -20.20
CA LYS A 260 17.16 -6.69 -20.93
C LYS A 260 18.33 -6.10 -21.71
N THR A 261 18.06 -5.07 -22.51
CA THR A 261 19.10 -4.34 -23.27
C THR A 261 20.15 -3.73 -22.34
N TYR A 262 19.72 -3.15 -21.21
CA TYR A 262 20.65 -2.61 -20.22
C TYR A 262 21.59 -3.68 -19.63
N ALA A 263 21.05 -4.84 -19.24
CA ALA A 263 21.85 -5.96 -18.73
C ALA A 263 22.86 -6.48 -19.76
N GLN A 264 22.49 -6.49 -21.05
CA GLN A 264 23.41 -6.82 -22.15
C GLN A 264 24.54 -5.80 -22.26
N HIS A 265 24.23 -4.50 -22.24
CA HIS A 265 25.24 -3.44 -22.26
C HIS A 265 26.17 -3.46 -21.05
N GLN A 266 25.67 -3.86 -19.88
CA GLN A 266 26.49 -4.01 -18.68
C GLN A 266 27.40 -5.25 -18.69
N GLY A 267 27.20 -6.16 -19.67
CA GLY A 267 27.97 -7.40 -19.80
C GLY A 267 27.56 -8.50 -18.82
N ILE A 268 26.42 -8.35 -18.13
CA ILE A 268 25.99 -9.23 -17.03
C ILE A 268 24.70 -10.00 -17.34
N ALA A 269 24.20 -9.93 -18.58
CA ALA A 269 22.93 -10.53 -18.99
C ALA A 269 22.78 -12.02 -18.63
N SER A 270 23.87 -12.79 -18.62
CA SER A 270 23.86 -14.22 -18.24
C SER A 270 23.51 -14.47 -16.77
N LYS A 271 23.59 -13.45 -15.90
CA LYS A 271 23.22 -13.51 -14.48
C LYS A 271 21.83 -12.93 -14.19
N ILE A 272 21.17 -12.34 -15.20
CA ILE A 272 19.87 -11.69 -15.04
C ILE A 272 18.78 -12.53 -15.68
N VAL A 273 17.85 -13.03 -14.87
CA VAL A 273 16.71 -13.83 -15.33
C VAL A 273 15.44 -12.99 -15.27
N PHE A 274 14.75 -12.90 -16.41
CA PHE A 274 13.43 -12.29 -16.54
C PHE A 274 12.37 -13.40 -16.54
N ALA A 275 11.69 -13.61 -15.42
CA ALA A 275 10.73 -14.70 -15.25
C ALA A 275 9.29 -14.32 -15.68
N GLY A 276 9.06 -13.08 -16.09
CA GLY A 276 7.74 -12.57 -16.45
C GLY A 276 6.79 -12.48 -15.24
N ALA A 277 5.53 -12.11 -15.49
CA ALA A 277 4.50 -12.08 -14.46
C ALA A 277 4.14 -13.51 -14.01
N GLN A 278 4.14 -13.73 -12.70
CA GLN A 278 3.80 -15.01 -12.09
C GLN A 278 2.53 -14.83 -11.26
N ARG A 279 1.59 -15.77 -11.39
CA ARG A 279 0.38 -15.80 -10.57
C ARG A 279 0.72 -16.09 -9.10
N ASP A 280 1.64 -17.03 -8.90
CA ASP A 280 2.05 -17.57 -7.62
C ASP A 280 3.55 -17.33 -7.42
N VAL A 281 3.90 -16.47 -6.47
CA VAL A 281 5.30 -16.07 -6.19
C VAL A 281 5.90 -16.79 -4.98
N GLN A 282 5.10 -17.56 -4.24
CA GLN A 282 5.54 -18.30 -3.05
C GLN A 282 6.65 -19.31 -3.33
N ASP A 283 6.61 -19.98 -4.48
CA ASP A 283 7.64 -20.94 -4.87
C ASP A 283 8.97 -20.23 -5.18
N TYR A 284 8.90 -19.01 -5.72
CA TYR A 284 10.08 -18.16 -5.92
C TYR A 284 10.66 -17.67 -4.59
N TYR A 285 9.81 -17.24 -3.66
CA TYR A 285 10.28 -16.89 -2.31
C TYR A 285 10.94 -18.10 -1.65
N ALA A 286 10.34 -19.29 -1.67
CA ALA A 286 10.92 -20.48 -1.05
C ALA A 286 12.24 -20.93 -1.69
N ALA A 287 12.36 -20.77 -3.01
CA ALA A 287 13.55 -21.13 -3.77
C ALA A 287 14.73 -20.14 -3.61
N SER A 288 14.45 -18.86 -3.38
CA SER A 288 15.47 -17.80 -3.35
C SER A 288 16.32 -17.79 -2.08
N HIS A 289 17.46 -17.09 -2.16
CA HIS A 289 18.33 -16.83 -1.01
C HIS A 289 17.85 -15.65 -0.17
N MET A 290 17.45 -14.55 -0.82
CA MET A 290 16.96 -13.33 -0.20
C MET A 290 16.08 -12.55 -1.18
N LEU A 291 15.37 -11.54 -0.67
CA LEU A 291 14.66 -10.56 -1.49
C LEU A 291 15.46 -9.26 -1.57
N VAL A 292 15.54 -8.66 -2.77
CA VAL A 292 15.92 -7.26 -2.95
C VAL A 292 14.74 -6.42 -3.43
N HIS A 293 14.63 -5.21 -2.87
CA HIS A 293 13.58 -4.26 -3.20
C HIS A 293 14.17 -2.87 -3.51
N ALA A 294 14.14 -2.46 -4.78
CA ALA A 294 14.82 -1.25 -5.25
C ALA A 294 13.83 -0.14 -5.67
N SER A 295 12.83 0.18 -4.86
CA SER A 295 11.91 1.27 -5.18
C SER A 295 12.52 2.64 -4.94
N VAL A 296 12.17 3.64 -5.74
CA VAL A 296 12.59 5.04 -5.51
C VAL A 296 11.42 5.98 -5.19
N ALA A 297 10.18 5.47 -5.28
CA ALA A 297 8.97 6.31 -5.30
C ALA A 297 8.10 6.22 -4.04
N GLY A 298 8.44 5.31 -3.12
CA GLY A 298 7.68 5.03 -1.90
C GLY A 298 6.35 4.33 -2.18
N GLU A 299 6.09 3.23 -1.47
CA GLU A 299 5.03 2.27 -1.83
C GLU A 299 3.93 2.13 -0.79
N GLY A 300 3.92 3.00 0.22
CA GLY A 300 3.06 2.81 1.38
C GLY A 300 3.58 1.62 2.17
N LEU A 301 3.06 0.43 1.89
CA LEU A 301 3.45 -0.81 2.54
C LEU A 301 3.79 -1.88 1.48
N PRO A 302 5.06 -1.99 1.04
CA PRO A 302 5.46 -2.93 -0.01
C PRO A 302 5.34 -4.38 0.48
N THR A 303 4.22 -5.02 0.14
CA THR A 303 3.84 -6.35 0.63
C THR A 303 4.84 -7.44 0.29
N VAL A 304 5.56 -7.32 -0.83
CA VAL A 304 6.60 -8.28 -1.24
C VAL A 304 7.68 -8.47 -0.18
N MET A 305 8.00 -7.43 0.60
CA MET A 305 8.97 -7.51 1.70
C MET A 305 8.41 -8.35 2.86
N ILE A 306 7.15 -8.14 3.22
CA ILE A 306 6.44 -8.89 4.26
C ILE A 306 6.29 -10.36 3.84
N GLU A 307 5.95 -10.59 2.57
CA GLU A 307 5.86 -11.93 1.99
C GLU A 307 7.20 -12.66 2.08
N ALA A 308 8.30 -12.05 1.63
CA ALA A 308 9.63 -12.66 1.71
C ALA A 308 10.03 -13.02 3.15
N MET A 309 9.78 -12.12 4.11
CA MET A 309 10.03 -12.41 5.52
C MET A 309 9.29 -13.66 5.99
N ALA A 310 8.05 -13.87 5.53
CA ALA A 310 7.25 -15.04 5.90
C ALA A 310 7.72 -16.36 5.31
N TYR A 311 8.47 -16.31 4.21
CA TYR A 311 9.20 -17.46 3.70
C TYR A 311 10.61 -17.59 4.29
N GLY A 312 10.91 -16.83 5.36
CA GLY A 312 12.21 -16.85 6.03
C GLY A 312 13.32 -16.31 5.13
N LYS A 313 13.02 -15.30 4.30
CA LYS A 313 14.01 -14.68 3.40
C LYS A 313 14.39 -13.31 3.93
N PRO A 314 15.69 -13.09 4.23
CA PRO A 314 16.18 -11.76 4.53
C PRO A 314 15.89 -10.78 3.40
N VAL A 315 15.74 -9.51 3.76
CA VAL A 315 15.36 -8.45 2.82
C VAL A 315 16.44 -7.38 2.80
N VAL A 316 16.89 -6.99 1.60
CA VAL A 316 17.66 -5.78 1.36
C VAL A 316 16.78 -4.81 0.57
N ALA A 317 16.56 -3.60 1.06
CA ALA A 317 15.66 -2.66 0.41
C ALA A 317 16.24 -1.25 0.35
N THR A 318 15.95 -0.51 -0.73
CA THR A 318 16.23 0.92 -0.77
C THR A 318 15.40 1.65 0.28
N ASP A 319 16.01 2.60 0.97
CA ASP A 319 15.37 3.48 1.95
C ASP A 319 14.56 4.59 1.26
N SER A 320 13.57 4.18 0.45
CA SER A 320 12.66 5.10 -0.21
C SER A 320 11.54 5.54 0.73
N LYS A 321 11.34 6.85 0.83
CA LYS A 321 10.18 7.39 1.53
C LYS A 321 8.93 7.19 0.66
N VAL A 322 7.90 6.44 1.08
CA VAL A 322 7.63 5.80 2.38
C VAL A 322 7.57 4.26 2.25
N GLY A 323 7.80 3.54 3.36
CA GLY A 323 7.45 2.12 3.48
C GLY A 323 8.58 1.19 3.93
N PRO A 324 9.67 1.03 3.15
CA PRO A 324 10.76 0.12 3.47
C PRO A 324 11.31 0.26 4.90
N ARG A 325 11.57 1.50 5.34
CA ARG A 325 12.06 1.78 6.70
C ARG A 325 11.08 1.37 7.80
N GLU A 326 9.78 1.56 7.56
CA GLU A 326 8.73 1.13 8.49
C GLU A 326 8.73 -0.39 8.63
N ILE A 327 8.89 -1.14 7.54
CA ILE A 327 8.92 -2.62 7.60
C ILE A 327 10.23 -3.11 8.23
N LEU A 328 11.38 -2.55 7.84
CA LEU A 328 12.70 -3.00 8.26
C LEU A 328 13.16 -2.44 9.61
N GLY A 329 12.45 -1.49 10.22
CA GLY A 329 12.76 -1.00 11.56
C GLY A 329 14.14 -0.36 11.70
N ASN A 330 14.58 0.44 10.72
CA ASN A 330 15.94 1.02 10.70
C ASN A 330 17.06 -0.04 10.83
N ASP A 331 17.01 -1.05 9.95
CA ASP A 331 17.93 -2.21 9.92
C ASP A 331 17.69 -3.27 11.01
N GLU A 332 16.62 -3.19 11.80
CA GLU A 332 16.27 -4.21 12.81
C GLU A 332 15.77 -5.53 12.19
N PHE A 333 14.99 -5.47 11.12
CA PHE A 333 14.33 -6.63 10.50
C PHE A 333 14.84 -6.97 9.09
N GLY A 334 15.81 -6.22 8.59
CA GLY A 334 16.46 -6.42 7.29
C GLY A 334 17.54 -5.36 7.10
N LEU A 335 18.00 -5.13 5.86
CA LEU A 335 18.99 -4.10 5.58
C LEU A 335 18.45 -3.04 4.63
N LEU A 336 18.57 -1.78 5.02
CA LEU A 336 18.33 -0.62 4.18
C LEU A 336 19.60 -0.26 3.41
N CYS A 337 19.43 0.15 2.16
CA CYS A 337 20.46 0.76 1.32
C CYS A 337 19.99 2.08 0.73
N LYS A 338 20.92 2.90 0.25
CA LYS A 338 20.62 4.18 -0.37
C LYS A 338 19.91 4.01 -1.72
N ILE A 339 18.99 4.93 -1.99
CA ILE A 339 18.28 5.00 -3.27
C ILE A 339 19.29 5.26 -4.40
N LYS A 340 19.19 4.47 -5.49
CA LYS A 340 20.07 4.58 -6.67
C LYS A 340 21.56 4.38 -6.37
N ASP A 341 21.88 3.61 -5.34
CA ASP A 341 23.26 3.29 -4.95
C ASP A 341 23.52 1.77 -5.08
N PRO A 342 23.99 1.30 -6.24
CA PRO A 342 24.26 -0.12 -6.45
C PRO A 342 25.44 -0.63 -5.62
N TYR A 343 26.38 0.24 -5.21
CA TYR A 343 27.50 -0.16 -4.35
C TYR A 343 27.04 -0.45 -2.94
N ASP A 344 26.22 0.43 -2.36
CA ASP A 344 25.64 0.20 -1.03
C ASP A 344 24.73 -1.04 -1.05
N MET A 345 23.90 -1.21 -2.08
CA MET A 345 23.09 -2.43 -2.22
C MET A 345 23.95 -3.70 -2.30
N ALA A 346 25.00 -3.71 -3.13
CA ALA A 346 25.93 -4.84 -3.25
C ALA A 346 26.63 -5.15 -1.92
N GLU A 347 27.02 -4.12 -1.16
CA GLU A 347 27.64 -4.24 0.17
C GLU A 347 26.70 -4.95 1.16
N LYS A 348 25.43 -4.52 1.25
CA LYS A 348 24.43 -5.14 2.13
C LYS A 348 24.11 -6.58 1.73
N ILE A 349 24.00 -6.86 0.42
CA ILE A 349 23.82 -8.22 -0.08
C ILE A 349 25.04 -9.08 0.30
N ASN A 350 26.26 -8.59 0.06
CA ASN A 350 27.46 -9.33 0.39
C ASN A 350 27.60 -9.60 1.89
N LYS A 351 27.22 -8.65 2.76
CA LYS A 351 27.17 -8.88 4.23
C LYS A 351 26.34 -10.10 4.59
N LEU A 352 25.14 -10.24 4.01
CA LEU A 352 24.26 -11.39 4.25
C LEU A 352 24.85 -12.69 3.66
N LEU A 353 25.43 -12.63 2.47
CA LEU A 353 26.08 -13.80 1.83
C LEU A 353 27.37 -14.24 2.54
N SER A 354 28.02 -13.34 3.28
CA SER A 354 29.31 -13.60 3.95
C SER A 354 29.18 -14.10 5.38
N SER A 355 28.00 -13.97 6.00
CA SER A 355 27.80 -14.30 7.40
C SER A 355 26.53 -15.12 7.60
N GLU A 356 26.70 -16.43 7.79
CA GLU A 356 25.59 -17.33 8.11
C GLU A 356 24.87 -16.91 9.40
N LEU A 357 25.60 -16.40 10.39
CA LEU A 357 25.04 -15.90 11.64
C LEU A 357 24.12 -14.70 11.38
N LEU A 358 24.58 -13.72 10.58
CA LEU A 358 23.78 -12.54 10.23
C LEU A 358 22.56 -12.93 9.38
N TYR A 359 22.74 -13.85 8.43
CA TYR A 359 21.64 -14.39 7.64
C TYR A 359 20.56 -15.01 8.55
N LYS A 360 20.94 -15.94 9.43
CA LYS A 360 20.01 -16.59 10.38
C LYS A 360 19.37 -15.59 11.34
N HIS A 361 20.09 -14.55 11.75
CA HIS A 361 19.54 -13.46 12.54
C HIS A 361 18.38 -12.80 11.81
N TYR A 362 18.55 -12.35 10.55
CA TYR A 362 17.47 -11.71 9.80
C TYR A 362 16.34 -12.65 9.39
N VAL A 363 16.60 -13.95 9.24
CA VAL A 363 15.53 -14.95 9.11
C VAL A 363 14.63 -14.94 10.36
N MET A 364 15.23 -14.98 11.55
CA MET A 364 14.49 -14.96 12.81
C MET A 364 13.76 -13.64 13.03
N GLN A 365 14.44 -12.51 12.77
CA GLN A 365 13.83 -11.18 12.86
C GLN A 365 12.67 -11.02 11.87
N GLY A 366 12.78 -11.55 10.65
CA GLY A 366 11.67 -11.61 9.71
C GLY A 366 10.46 -12.35 10.29
N TYR A 367 10.67 -13.52 10.89
CA TYR A 367 9.59 -14.27 11.55
C TYR A 367 8.91 -13.50 12.68
N LEU A 368 9.70 -12.80 13.51
CA LEU A 368 9.16 -11.94 14.56
C LEU A 368 8.36 -10.77 13.98
N ARG A 369 8.88 -10.14 12.92
CA ARG A 369 8.29 -8.95 12.31
C ARG A 369 6.91 -9.21 11.72
N ILE A 370 6.70 -10.37 11.08
CA ILE A 370 5.42 -10.75 10.46
C ILE A 370 4.27 -10.75 11.47
N ASN A 371 4.53 -11.01 12.75
CA ASN A 371 3.48 -10.96 13.78
C ASN A 371 2.75 -9.61 13.80
N SER A 372 3.41 -8.53 13.36
CA SER A 372 2.81 -7.19 13.23
C SER A 372 1.77 -7.08 12.11
N PHE A 373 1.81 -7.98 11.12
CA PHE A 373 0.98 -7.96 9.91
C PHE A 373 -0.02 -9.13 9.86
N LYS A 374 0.00 -10.02 10.86
CA LYS A 374 -0.91 -11.17 10.94
C LYS A 374 -2.37 -10.70 11.09
N PRO A 375 -3.34 -11.33 10.40
CA PRO A 375 -4.75 -10.98 10.51
C PRO A 375 -5.26 -10.90 11.95
N GLU A 376 -4.83 -11.79 12.83
CA GLU A 376 -5.25 -11.84 14.23
C GLU A 376 -4.74 -10.62 15.03
N THR A 377 -3.50 -10.21 14.77
CA THR A 377 -2.92 -9.00 15.35
C THR A 377 -3.66 -7.76 14.86
N ILE A 378 -3.89 -7.66 13.54
CA ILE A 378 -4.62 -6.54 12.93
C ILE A 378 -6.04 -6.47 13.44
N LYS A 379 -6.74 -7.60 13.57
CA LYS A 379 -8.09 -7.69 14.15
C LYS A 379 -8.14 -7.14 15.57
N THR A 380 -7.18 -7.50 16.41
CA THR A 380 -7.09 -7.00 17.80
C THR A 380 -6.85 -5.50 17.84
N GLN A 381 -5.99 -4.97 16.95
CA GLN A 381 -5.73 -3.54 16.86
C GLN A 381 -6.91 -2.77 16.27
N LEU A 382 -7.62 -3.36 15.30
CA LEU A 382 -8.83 -2.82 14.70
C LEU A 382 -9.94 -2.62 15.74
N ASP A 383 -10.19 -3.63 16.57
CA ASP A 383 -11.20 -3.54 17.64
C ASP A 383 -10.93 -2.36 18.58
N LYS A 384 -9.67 -2.24 19.05
CA LYS A 384 -9.21 -1.11 19.87
C LYS A 384 -9.38 0.24 19.15
N LEU A 385 -9.04 0.30 17.85
CA LEU A 385 -9.17 1.51 17.04
C LEU A 385 -10.63 1.96 16.95
N LEU A 386 -11.55 1.03 16.70
CA LEU A 386 -12.97 1.34 16.56
C LEU A 386 -13.57 1.82 17.90
N ILE A 387 -13.24 1.16 19.01
CA ILE A 387 -13.65 1.58 20.35
C ILE A 387 -13.11 2.99 20.67
N THR A 388 -11.81 3.21 20.48
CA THR A 388 -11.16 4.52 20.74
C THR A 388 -11.78 5.62 19.90
N THR A 389 -12.11 5.34 18.64
CA THR A 389 -12.78 6.29 17.73
C THR A 389 -14.14 6.74 18.27
N MET A 390 -14.86 5.85 18.95
CA MET A 390 -16.16 6.17 19.57
C MET A 390 -16.01 6.99 20.86
N ASP A 391 -14.96 6.74 21.64
CA ASP A 391 -14.72 7.38 22.94
C ASP A 391 -14.15 8.79 22.83
N ILE A 392 -13.51 9.14 21.70
CA ILE A 392 -13.06 10.51 21.43
C ILE A 392 -14.27 11.43 21.43
N ALA A 393 -14.26 12.47 22.29
CA ALA A 393 -15.35 13.43 22.45
C ALA A 393 -15.79 14.07 21.13
#